data_AF-A0A2D9JJD5-F1
#
_entry.id   AF-A0A2D9JJD5-F1
#
_cell.length_a   1.000
_cell.length_b   1.000
_cell.length_c   1.000
_cell.angle_alpha   90.00
_cell.angle_beta   90.00
_cell.angle_gamma   90.00
#
_symmetry.space_group_name_H-M   'P 1'
#
loop_
_entity.id
_entity.type
_entity.pdbx_description
1 polymer ?
#
loop_
_entity_poly.entity_id
_entity_poly.type
_entity_poly.pdbx_seq_one_letter_code
_entity_poly.pdbx_strand_id
1 'polypeptide(L)'
;DPKLDLDLDMSDLGFDQISRHKKEGSVALQGPAAFLNFHEHRSGKNKHPDRLESFGRYQDAMATDEPYLYHSRMSAAINLHLLTPRLAVARAVAAFEEGRAPLASVEGFVRQILGWREYVRGIYWQHMPKYASMNFLSANAPVPNAYWTGETEMNCVRQSMRPVLKHAYAHHIQRLMVLGLYAMLFGVDPLAMHRWHMAMYIDAVDWVSLPNVLGMSQFGDGGIVGSKPYCASGNYINRMSDYCRGCRFNAANATGDEACPVTTLYWDFLERNKDVLRSNPRMGFQYKNLANKSSAEISAIQNQADSHRAASY
;
A
#
# COMPACT_ATOMS: atom_id res chain seq x y z
N ASP A 1 -4.04 -17.38 38.42
CA ASP A 1 -3.12 -18.40 37.94
C ASP A 1 -1.91 -17.70 37.34
N PRO A 2 -0.71 -17.80 37.94
CA PRO A 2 0.50 -17.25 37.37
C PRO A 2 1.00 -18.16 36.23
N LYS A 3 1.45 -17.55 35.13
CA LYS A 3 2.05 -18.18 33.92
C LYS A 3 1.07 -18.67 32.86
N LEU A 4 0.59 -17.74 32.03
CA LEU A 4 0.57 -18.01 30.59
C LEU A 4 1.87 -17.42 30.01
N ASP A 5 2.91 -18.24 29.99
CA ASP A 5 4.10 -17.99 29.15
C ASP A 5 3.67 -18.32 27.71
N LEU A 6 3.25 -17.29 26.97
CA LEU A 6 3.18 -17.35 25.52
C LEU A 6 4.56 -16.95 24.99
N ASP A 7 5.45 -17.93 24.85
CA ASP A 7 6.69 -17.82 24.08
C ASP A 7 6.32 -17.62 22.60
N LEU A 8 5.95 -16.40 22.23
CA LEU A 8 5.88 -15.95 20.85
C LEU A 8 7.32 -15.62 20.41
N ASP A 9 7.86 -16.41 19.48
CA ASP A 9 9.14 -16.12 18.86
C ASP A 9 9.00 -14.90 17.94
N MET A 10 9.44 -13.74 18.45
CA MET A 10 9.30 -12.43 17.81
C MET A 10 10.42 -12.11 16.79
N SER A 11 11.31 -13.07 16.51
CA SER A 11 12.43 -12.89 15.58
C SER A 11 11.97 -12.60 14.15
N ASP A 12 10.83 -13.17 13.72
CA ASP A 12 10.33 -13.02 12.34
C ASP A 12 9.62 -11.68 12.05
N LEU A 13 9.39 -10.86 13.09
CA LEU A 13 8.78 -9.52 12.98
C LEU A 13 9.81 -8.39 12.83
N GLY A 14 11.11 -8.71 12.73
CA GLY A 14 12.18 -7.72 12.58
C GLY A 14 12.53 -6.96 13.86
N PHE A 15 12.31 -7.58 15.03
CA PHE A 15 12.64 -7.05 16.37
C PHE A 15 13.98 -7.57 16.93
N ASP A 16 14.90 -8.03 16.07
CA ASP A 16 16.16 -8.74 16.43
C ASP A 16 17.19 -7.95 17.25
N GLN A 17 16.84 -6.80 17.83
CA GLN A 17 17.73 -6.01 18.70
C GLN A 17 17.29 -5.99 20.16
N ILE A 18 16.32 -6.81 20.59
CA ILE A 18 16.07 -7.02 22.03
C ILE A 18 17.15 -7.95 22.56
N SER A 19 18.25 -7.37 23.05
CA SER A 19 19.40 -8.12 23.56
C SER A 19 19.00 -9.06 24.69
N ARG A 20 19.03 -10.38 24.45
CA ARG A 20 19.12 -11.39 25.53
C ARG A 20 20.51 -11.30 26.16
N HIS A 21 20.65 -10.52 27.23
CA HIS A 21 21.77 -10.68 28.17
C HIS A 21 21.32 -11.57 29.33
N LYS A 22 21.78 -12.83 29.31
CA LYS A 22 21.76 -13.70 30.49
C LYS A 22 22.70 -13.12 31.54
N LYS A 23 22.14 -12.44 32.55
CA LYS A 23 22.55 -12.52 33.96
C LYS A 23 21.52 -11.78 34.82
N GLU A 24 20.84 -12.55 35.64
CA GLU A 24 20.07 -12.14 36.83
C GLU A 24 18.93 -11.11 36.63
N GLY A 25 17.71 -11.64 36.49
CA GLY A 25 16.54 -11.13 37.22
C GLY A 25 15.94 -9.77 36.86
N SER A 26 16.38 -9.07 35.81
CA SER A 26 15.70 -7.86 35.33
C SER A 26 15.61 -7.82 33.80
N VAL A 27 14.37 -7.86 33.28
CA VAL A 27 14.09 -7.53 31.88
C VAL A 27 14.17 -6.01 31.78
N ALA A 28 15.35 -5.49 31.44
CA ALA A 28 15.46 -4.12 30.98
C ALA A 28 14.84 -4.05 29.58
N LEU A 29 13.59 -3.59 29.50
CA LEU A 29 13.03 -3.03 28.27
C LEU A 29 14.04 -1.98 27.76
N GLN A 30 14.76 -2.28 26.68
CA GLN A 30 15.39 -1.21 25.93
C GLN A 30 14.25 -0.26 25.54
N GLY A 31 14.29 0.95 26.09
CA GLY A 31 13.18 1.89 25.97
C GLY A 31 12.85 2.25 24.51
N PRO A 32 11.85 3.12 24.29
CA PRO A 32 11.35 3.55 22.96
C PRO A 32 12.42 3.98 21.93
N ALA A 33 13.67 4.20 22.34
CA ALA A 33 14.82 4.52 21.50
C ALA A 33 15.19 3.40 20.50
N ALA A 34 14.99 2.12 20.83
CA ALA A 34 15.32 1.01 19.90
C ALA A 34 14.40 0.99 18.66
N PHE A 35 13.13 1.40 18.82
CA PHE A 35 12.16 1.56 17.72
C PHE A 35 12.46 2.76 16.81
N LEU A 36 13.31 3.69 17.27
CA LEU A 36 13.64 4.95 16.60
C LEU A 36 15.01 4.93 15.93
N ASN A 37 15.73 3.80 15.97
CA ASN A 37 16.96 3.65 15.20
C ASN A 37 16.64 3.50 13.71
N PHE A 38 16.67 4.62 12.99
CA PHE A 38 16.74 4.67 11.53
C PHE A 38 18.02 4.01 10.97
N HIS A 39 18.97 3.69 11.86
CA HIS A 39 20.19 2.96 11.57
C HIS A 39 19.97 1.46 11.74
N GLU A 40 19.81 0.73 10.64
CA GLU A 40 20.18 -0.69 10.65
C GLU A 40 21.72 -0.77 10.77
N HIS A 41 22.20 -1.69 11.61
CA HIS A 41 23.59 -1.94 11.95
C HIS A 41 24.55 -1.75 10.75
N ARG A 42 25.49 -0.81 10.84
CA ARG A 42 26.58 -0.67 9.87
C ARG A 42 27.90 -1.11 10.49
N SER A 43 28.33 -2.33 10.16
CA SER A 43 29.74 -2.69 10.10
C SER A 43 30.09 -3.01 8.63
N GLY A 44 31.07 -2.32 8.05
CA GLY A 44 31.53 -2.58 6.66
C GLY A 44 31.73 -1.33 5.77
N LYS A 45 32.44 -1.53 4.65
CA LYS A 45 32.87 -0.49 3.67
C LYS A 45 31.77 -0.01 2.71
N ASN A 46 30.58 -0.61 2.72
CA ASN A 46 29.43 -0.20 1.90
C ASN A 46 28.33 0.41 2.79
N LYS A 47 28.37 1.73 2.99
CA LYS A 47 27.34 2.47 3.73
C LYS A 47 26.08 2.66 2.87
N HIS A 48 25.12 1.73 2.91
CA HIS A 48 23.77 1.94 2.34
C HIS A 48 23.06 3.07 3.09
N PRO A 49 22.60 4.16 2.43
CA PRO A 49 22.18 5.42 3.05
C PRO A 49 21.11 5.26 4.14
N ASP A 50 21.02 6.23 5.06
CA ASP A 50 20.05 6.16 6.18
C ASP A 50 18.59 6.12 5.65
N ARG A 51 17.70 5.43 6.36
CA ARG A 51 16.27 5.31 5.98
C ARG A 51 15.59 6.67 5.89
N LEU A 52 15.78 7.53 6.89
CA LEU A 52 15.19 8.86 6.87
C LEU A 52 15.85 9.74 5.81
N GLU A 53 17.15 9.61 5.59
CA GLU A 53 17.85 10.34 4.53
C GLU A 53 17.27 10.01 3.15
N SER A 54 16.99 8.73 2.91
CA SER A 54 16.55 8.20 1.61
C SER A 54 15.04 8.19 1.41
N PHE A 55 14.26 8.42 2.47
CA PHE A 55 12.80 8.26 2.49
C PHE A 55 12.12 8.97 1.32
N GLY A 56 12.37 10.27 1.13
CA GLY A 56 11.69 11.05 0.10
C GLY A 56 12.04 10.62 -1.33
N ARG A 57 13.28 10.19 -1.56
CA ARG A 57 13.75 9.78 -2.89
C ARG A 57 13.10 8.49 -3.37
N TYR A 58 12.84 7.56 -2.45
CA TYR A 58 12.34 6.22 -2.77
C TYR A 58 10.92 5.96 -2.27
N GLN A 59 10.19 7.01 -1.87
CA GLN A 59 8.87 6.90 -1.23
C GLN A 59 7.86 6.07 -2.05
N ASP A 60 7.91 6.21 -3.37
CA ASP A 60 7.01 5.53 -4.33
C ASP A 60 7.72 4.46 -5.16
N ALA A 61 8.98 4.14 -4.85
CA ALA A 61 9.72 3.08 -5.54
C ALA A 61 9.27 1.71 -5.03
N MET A 62 9.35 0.70 -5.90
CA MET A 62 9.14 -0.71 -5.56
C MET A 62 10.28 -1.51 -6.17
N ALA A 63 10.77 -2.52 -5.47
CA ALA A 63 11.83 -3.38 -5.98
C ALA A 63 11.56 -4.85 -5.63
N THR A 64 12.02 -5.73 -6.52
CA THR A 64 11.89 -7.19 -6.40
C THR A 64 12.61 -7.67 -5.14
N ASP A 65 11.89 -8.45 -4.33
CA ASP A 65 12.38 -9.03 -3.07
C ASP A 65 12.92 -7.99 -2.03
N GLU A 66 12.56 -6.71 -2.17
CA GLU A 66 12.93 -5.62 -1.26
C GLU A 66 11.69 -5.03 -0.57
N PRO A 67 11.13 -5.72 0.45
CA PRO A 67 9.80 -5.41 1.00
C PRO A 67 9.74 -4.10 1.80
N TYR A 68 10.88 -3.57 2.27
CA TYR A 68 10.91 -2.46 3.20
C TYR A 68 11.45 -1.16 2.60
N LEU A 69 12.34 -1.26 1.61
CA LEU A 69 13.13 -0.12 1.10
C LEU A 69 13.58 0.79 2.25
N TYR A 70 13.21 2.07 2.21
CA TYR A 70 13.60 3.08 3.20
C TYR A 70 12.44 3.51 4.11
N HIS A 71 11.40 2.67 4.25
CA HIS A 71 10.26 2.96 5.11
C HIS A 71 10.56 2.68 6.60
N SER A 72 9.92 3.42 7.50
CA SER A 72 10.22 3.37 8.93
C SER A 72 9.70 2.13 9.67
N ARG A 73 8.66 1.47 9.13
CA ARG A 73 7.99 0.29 9.74
C ARG A 73 7.41 0.54 11.14
N MET A 74 7.07 1.79 11.46
CA MET A 74 6.61 2.19 12.80
C MET A 74 5.09 2.21 12.98
N SER A 75 4.33 1.94 11.91
CA SER A 75 2.86 2.10 11.89
C SER A 75 2.16 1.28 12.98
N ALA A 76 2.55 0.02 13.18
CA ALA A 76 2.00 -0.82 14.23
C ALA A 76 2.30 -0.24 15.63
N ALA A 77 3.55 0.13 15.92
CA ALA A 77 3.93 0.73 17.19
C ALA A 77 3.18 2.04 17.47
N ILE A 78 2.95 2.86 16.43
CA ILE A 78 2.20 4.10 16.54
C ILE A 78 0.70 3.84 16.78
N ASN A 79 0.12 2.89 16.05
CA ASN A 79 -1.32 2.59 16.13
C ASN A 79 -1.71 1.84 17.42
N LEU A 80 -0.75 1.10 18.01
CA LEU A 80 -0.89 0.46 19.32
C LEU A 80 -0.41 1.34 20.49
N HIS A 81 -0.10 2.62 20.23
CA HIS A 81 0.33 3.59 21.24
C HIS A 81 1.65 3.26 21.97
N LEU A 82 2.46 2.33 21.45
CA LEU A 82 3.83 2.05 21.92
C LEU A 82 4.81 3.18 21.55
N LEU A 83 4.49 3.93 20.50
CA LEU A 83 5.21 5.12 20.07
C LEU A 83 4.22 6.26 19.81
N THR A 84 4.53 7.47 20.30
CA THR A 84 3.67 8.63 20.02
C THR A 84 4.03 9.25 18.65
N PRO A 85 3.02 9.66 17.85
CA PRO A 85 3.24 10.39 16.58
C PRO A 85 4.11 11.64 16.77
N ARG A 86 3.89 12.37 17.87
CA ARG A 86 4.64 13.59 18.21
C ARG A 86 6.14 13.31 18.40
N LEU A 87 6.49 12.22 19.08
CA LEU A 87 7.88 11.83 19.26
C LEU A 87 8.53 11.45 17.93
N ALA A 88 7.83 10.69 17.08
CA ALA A 88 8.34 10.33 15.76
C ALA A 88 8.63 11.58 14.89
N VAL A 89 7.70 12.54 14.87
CA VAL A 89 7.86 13.82 14.16
C VAL A 89 9.02 14.64 14.73
N ALA A 90 9.10 14.80 16.05
CA ALA A 90 10.17 15.56 16.69
C ALA A 90 11.56 14.97 16.38
N ARG A 91 11.68 13.64 16.34
CA ARG A 91 12.94 12.96 16.01
C ARG A 91 13.34 13.15 14.54
N ALA A 92 12.38 13.15 13.63
CA ALA A 92 12.65 13.42 12.22
C ALA A 92 13.10 14.88 11.99
N VAL A 93 12.45 15.84 12.64
CA VAL A 93 12.82 17.26 12.57
C VAL A 93 14.21 17.51 13.14
N ALA A 94 14.53 16.93 14.31
CA ALA A 94 15.88 17.04 14.88
C ALA A 94 16.96 16.48 13.94
N ALA A 95 16.67 15.39 13.20
CA ALA A 95 17.61 14.86 12.21
C ALA A 95 17.87 15.82 11.04
N PHE A 96 16.89 16.64 10.66
CA PHE A 96 17.10 17.72 9.69
C PHE A 96 17.95 18.86 10.27
N GLU A 97 17.63 19.31 11.49
CA GLU A 97 18.37 20.40 12.16
C GLU A 97 19.84 20.04 12.42
N GLU A 98 20.12 18.76 12.66
CA GLU A 98 21.47 18.22 12.83
C GLU A 98 22.18 17.90 11.49
N GLY A 99 21.55 18.17 10.34
CA GLY A 99 22.13 17.95 9.01
C GLY A 99 22.25 16.47 8.61
N ARG A 100 21.52 15.56 9.28
CA ARG A 100 21.57 14.11 9.04
C ARG A 100 20.59 13.61 7.97
N ALA A 101 19.60 14.41 7.59
CA ALA A 101 18.64 14.08 6.53
C ALA A 101 18.21 15.34 5.76
N PRO A 102 17.95 15.26 4.45
CA PRO A 102 17.51 16.39 3.66
C PRO A 102 16.07 16.78 3.99
N LEU A 103 15.76 18.07 3.84
CA LEU A 103 14.42 18.62 4.11
C LEU A 103 13.30 17.84 3.42
N ALA A 104 13.49 17.47 2.15
CA ALA A 104 12.47 16.77 1.37
C ALA A 104 12.10 15.40 1.98
N SER A 105 13.06 14.66 2.51
CA SER A 105 12.78 13.38 3.16
C SER A 105 12.13 13.55 4.53
N VAL A 106 12.57 14.54 5.32
CA VAL A 106 11.99 14.83 6.63
C VAL A 106 10.57 15.38 6.50
N GLU A 107 10.33 16.33 5.61
CA GLU A 107 8.97 16.84 5.30
C GLU A 107 8.07 15.70 4.83
N GLY A 108 8.56 14.88 3.89
CA GLY A 108 7.81 13.74 3.37
C GLY A 108 7.36 12.80 4.48
N PHE A 109 8.27 12.45 5.39
CA PHE A 109 7.99 11.60 6.54
C PHE A 109 6.98 12.25 7.51
N VAL A 110 7.22 13.50 7.89
CA VAL A 110 6.33 14.26 8.79
C VAL A 110 4.93 14.38 8.21
N ARG A 111 4.81 14.64 6.90
CA ARG A 111 3.51 14.73 6.20
C ARG A 111 2.72 13.44 6.22
N GLN A 112 3.35 12.26 6.26
CA GLN A 112 2.63 11.00 6.40
C GLN A 112 1.99 10.86 7.79
N ILE A 113 2.66 11.36 8.83
CA ILE A 113 2.21 11.24 10.22
C ILE A 113 1.28 12.40 10.61
N LEU A 114 1.76 13.63 10.53
CA LEU A 114 0.99 14.81 10.95
C LEU A 114 -0.11 15.18 9.94
N GLY A 115 0.12 14.89 8.66
CA GLY A 115 -0.86 15.08 7.59
C GLY A 115 -1.78 13.87 7.48
N TRP A 116 -1.37 12.87 6.71
CA TRP A 116 -2.26 11.78 6.29
C TRP A 116 -2.87 10.99 7.44
N ARG A 117 -2.07 10.55 8.43
CA ARG A 117 -2.60 9.76 9.57
C ARG A 117 -3.63 10.54 10.38
N GLU A 118 -3.39 11.81 10.70
CA GLU A 118 -4.38 12.63 11.42
C GLU A 118 -5.59 12.97 10.54
N TYR A 119 -5.39 13.23 9.24
CA TYR A 119 -6.45 13.50 8.29
C TYR A 119 -7.44 12.33 8.15
N VAL A 120 -6.94 11.11 7.94
CA VAL A 120 -7.82 9.92 7.83
C VAL A 120 -8.55 9.63 9.13
N ARG A 121 -7.91 9.91 10.29
CA ARG A 121 -8.58 9.83 11.59
C ARG A 121 -9.77 10.80 11.67
N GLY A 122 -9.59 12.03 11.20
CA GLY A 122 -10.66 13.02 11.12
C GLY A 122 -11.82 12.56 10.24
N ILE A 123 -11.52 12.07 9.03
CA ILE A 123 -12.53 11.55 8.09
C ILE A 123 -13.34 10.41 8.72
N TYR A 124 -12.66 9.45 9.35
CA TYR A 124 -13.32 8.33 9.99
C TYR A 124 -14.37 8.79 11.02
N TRP A 125 -13.98 9.65 11.97
CA TRP A 125 -14.89 10.11 13.02
C TRP A 125 -15.97 11.07 12.51
N GLN A 126 -15.71 11.80 11.43
CA GLN A 126 -16.67 12.73 10.85
C GLN A 126 -17.79 12.02 10.07
N HIS A 127 -17.49 10.89 9.41
CA HIS A 127 -18.41 10.26 8.46
C HIS A 127 -18.96 8.90 8.92
N MET A 128 -18.41 8.29 9.97
CA MET A 128 -18.96 7.05 10.52
C MET A 128 -20.32 7.26 11.21
N PRO A 129 -21.23 6.25 11.16
CA PRO A 129 -21.04 4.92 10.56
C PRO A 129 -21.31 4.85 9.05
N LYS A 130 -21.86 5.91 8.43
CA LYS A 130 -22.27 5.93 7.02
C LYS A 130 -21.10 5.69 6.06
N TYR A 131 -19.89 6.07 6.44
CA TYR A 131 -18.69 5.89 5.61
C TYR A 131 -18.48 4.42 5.21
N ALA A 132 -18.77 3.45 6.10
CA ALA A 132 -18.57 2.02 5.85
C ALA A 132 -19.50 1.43 4.78
N SER A 133 -20.60 2.11 4.42
CA SER A 133 -21.54 1.67 3.39
C SER A 133 -21.37 2.37 2.04
N MET A 134 -20.35 3.22 1.91
CA MET A 134 -20.11 3.96 0.66
C MET A 134 -19.51 3.06 -0.42
N ASN A 135 -20.12 3.08 -1.60
CA ASN A 135 -19.68 2.33 -2.77
C ASN A 135 -19.99 3.12 -4.06
N PHE A 136 -19.34 4.26 -4.23
CA PHE A 136 -19.58 5.22 -5.31
C PHE A 136 -19.50 4.60 -6.71
N LEU A 137 -18.59 3.64 -6.93
CA LEU A 137 -18.40 2.97 -8.21
C LEU A 137 -19.28 1.72 -8.40
N SER A 138 -20.17 1.42 -7.44
CA SER A 138 -21.04 0.23 -7.48
C SER A 138 -20.28 -1.08 -7.72
N ALA A 139 -19.11 -1.21 -7.10
CA ALA A 139 -18.23 -2.38 -7.21
C ALA A 139 -18.70 -3.50 -6.27
N ASN A 140 -18.88 -4.73 -6.77
CA ASN A 140 -19.50 -5.83 -6.00
C ASN A 140 -18.71 -7.15 -6.07
N ALA A 141 -17.55 -7.18 -6.70
CA ALA A 141 -16.79 -8.41 -6.83
C ALA A 141 -16.16 -8.83 -5.49
N PRO A 142 -16.08 -10.13 -5.17
CA PRO A 142 -15.32 -10.59 -4.02
C PRO A 142 -13.81 -10.33 -4.19
N VAL A 143 -13.07 -10.42 -3.09
CA VAL A 143 -11.61 -10.32 -3.08
C VAL A 143 -11.01 -11.54 -3.81
N PRO A 144 -10.20 -11.37 -4.88
CA PRO A 144 -9.65 -12.48 -5.67
C PRO A 144 -8.79 -13.47 -4.86
N ASN A 145 -8.75 -14.75 -5.27
CA ASN A 145 -8.02 -15.80 -4.53
C ASN A 145 -6.52 -15.49 -4.32
N ALA A 146 -5.88 -14.82 -5.28
CA ALA A 146 -4.48 -14.43 -5.19
C ALA A 146 -4.15 -13.52 -3.98
N TYR A 147 -5.15 -12.85 -3.39
CA TYR A 147 -4.98 -12.00 -2.20
C TYR A 147 -4.90 -12.81 -0.91
N TRP A 148 -5.24 -14.10 -0.96
CA TRP A 148 -5.14 -15.02 0.16
C TRP A 148 -3.91 -15.92 0.03
N THR A 149 -3.56 -16.33 -1.19
CA THR A 149 -2.47 -17.29 -1.43
C THR A 149 -1.18 -16.67 -1.96
N GLY A 150 -1.26 -15.50 -2.58
CA GLY A 150 -0.16 -14.91 -3.34
C GLY A 150 0.15 -15.64 -4.67
N GLU A 151 -0.62 -16.66 -5.02
CA GLU A 151 -0.44 -17.45 -6.24
C GLU A 151 -1.05 -16.74 -7.45
N THR A 152 -0.20 -16.18 -8.31
CA THR A 152 -0.64 -15.48 -9.52
C THR A 152 0.52 -15.28 -10.50
N GLU A 153 0.26 -15.31 -11.80
CA GLU A 153 1.25 -14.98 -12.83
C GLU A 153 1.58 -13.48 -12.88
N MET A 154 0.78 -12.62 -12.23
CA MET A 154 1.06 -11.19 -12.12
C MET A 154 2.19 -10.95 -11.11
N ASN A 155 3.42 -10.81 -11.61
CA ASN A 155 4.60 -10.68 -10.75
C ASN A 155 4.49 -9.52 -9.72
N CYS A 156 3.90 -8.38 -10.08
CA CYS A 156 3.70 -7.26 -9.16
C CYS A 156 2.80 -7.62 -7.95
N VAL A 157 1.70 -8.33 -8.20
CA VAL A 157 0.80 -8.81 -7.14
C VAL A 157 1.52 -9.86 -6.30
N ARG A 158 2.24 -10.81 -6.92
CA ARG A 158 3.05 -11.81 -6.22
C ARG A 158 4.10 -11.17 -5.29
N GLN A 159 4.88 -10.22 -5.81
CA GLN A 159 5.90 -9.48 -5.07
C GLN A 159 5.33 -8.64 -3.93
N SER A 160 4.10 -8.12 -4.07
CA SER A 160 3.43 -7.37 -3.00
C SER A 160 2.75 -8.28 -1.97
N MET A 161 2.24 -9.44 -2.38
CA MET A 161 1.55 -10.39 -1.51
C MET A 161 2.50 -11.24 -0.66
N ARG A 162 3.67 -11.61 -1.18
CA ARG A 162 4.64 -12.42 -0.41
C ARG A 162 5.02 -11.77 0.93
N PRO A 163 5.35 -10.45 1.01
CA PRO A 163 5.61 -9.76 2.27
C PRO A 163 4.37 -9.63 3.16
N VAL A 164 3.17 -9.49 2.58
CA VAL A 164 1.93 -9.48 3.35
C VAL A 164 1.74 -10.83 4.07
N LEU A 165 1.91 -11.94 3.36
CA LEU A 165 1.78 -13.27 3.93
C LEU A 165 2.88 -13.60 4.95
N LYS A 166 4.11 -13.18 4.68
CA LYS A 166 5.27 -13.50 5.54
C LYS A 166 5.43 -12.58 6.74
N HIS A 167 5.10 -11.29 6.58
CA HIS A 167 5.44 -10.25 7.56
C HIS A 167 4.23 -9.39 7.97
N ALA A 168 3.03 -9.68 7.47
CA ALA A 168 1.85 -8.84 7.64
C ALA A 168 2.11 -7.37 7.24
N TYR A 169 2.95 -7.17 6.23
CA TYR A 169 3.45 -5.85 5.82
C TYR A 169 3.61 -5.74 4.30
N ALA A 170 3.16 -4.61 3.77
CA ALA A 170 3.57 -4.04 2.50
C ALA A 170 3.72 -2.53 2.71
N HIS A 171 4.63 -1.88 1.99
CA HIS A 171 4.76 -0.43 2.10
C HIS A 171 3.67 0.30 1.30
N HIS A 172 3.49 1.60 1.55
CA HIS A 172 2.31 2.35 1.12
C HIS A 172 1.99 2.22 -0.38
N ILE A 173 3.00 2.36 -1.25
CA ILE A 173 2.76 2.34 -2.69
C ILE A 173 2.42 0.94 -3.23
N GLN A 174 2.87 -0.15 -2.59
CA GLN A 174 2.39 -1.50 -2.89
C GLN A 174 0.92 -1.66 -2.51
N ARG A 175 0.52 -1.14 -1.33
CA ARG A 175 -0.89 -1.15 -0.89
C ARG A 175 -1.77 -0.36 -1.85
N LEU A 176 -1.35 0.83 -2.28
CA LEU A 176 -2.16 1.73 -3.09
C LEU A 176 -2.12 1.38 -4.58
N MET A 177 -0.92 1.29 -5.16
CA MET A 177 -0.71 1.26 -6.61
C MET A 177 -0.39 -0.13 -7.18
N VAL A 178 -0.46 -1.18 -6.36
CA VAL A 178 -0.46 -2.57 -6.82
C VAL A 178 -1.71 -3.28 -6.36
N LEU A 179 -1.84 -3.55 -5.05
CA LEU A 179 -2.96 -4.32 -4.51
C LEU A 179 -4.26 -3.50 -4.51
N GLY A 180 -4.21 -2.24 -4.11
CA GLY A 180 -5.35 -1.34 -4.15
C GLY A 180 -5.81 -1.04 -5.57
N LEU A 181 -4.85 -0.69 -6.45
CA LEU A 181 -5.08 -0.44 -7.86
C LEU A 181 -5.74 -1.64 -8.53
N TYR A 182 -5.17 -2.84 -8.40
CA TYR A 182 -5.72 -4.03 -9.03
C TYR A 182 -7.13 -4.32 -8.51
N ALA A 183 -7.38 -4.27 -7.21
CA ALA A 183 -8.72 -4.50 -6.63
C ALA A 183 -9.76 -3.49 -7.15
N MET A 184 -9.40 -2.20 -7.23
CA MET A 184 -10.29 -1.16 -7.73
C MET A 184 -10.59 -1.36 -9.23
N LEU A 185 -9.56 -1.62 -10.03
CA LEU A 185 -9.72 -1.88 -11.46
C LEU A 185 -10.48 -3.18 -11.72
N PHE A 186 -10.35 -4.17 -10.87
CA PHE A 186 -11.09 -5.43 -10.94
C PHE A 186 -12.58 -5.23 -10.62
N GLY A 187 -12.90 -4.30 -9.70
CA GLY A 187 -14.26 -4.00 -9.25
C GLY A 187 -14.62 -4.70 -7.94
N VAL A 188 -13.63 -4.88 -7.06
CA VAL A 188 -13.82 -5.48 -5.73
C VAL A 188 -14.67 -4.58 -4.84
N ASP A 189 -15.60 -5.17 -4.08
CA ASP A 189 -16.39 -4.46 -3.09
C ASP A 189 -15.46 -3.73 -2.08
N PRO A 190 -15.61 -2.40 -1.89
CA PRO A 190 -14.69 -1.64 -1.04
C PRO A 190 -14.68 -2.11 0.42
N LEU A 191 -15.82 -2.57 0.94
CA LEU A 191 -15.91 -3.07 2.31
C LEU A 191 -15.24 -4.43 2.45
N ALA A 192 -15.39 -5.33 1.48
CA ALA A 192 -14.69 -6.60 1.42
C ALA A 192 -13.17 -6.40 1.33
N MET A 193 -12.72 -5.44 0.50
CA MET A 193 -11.30 -5.07 0.41
C MET A 193 -10.76 -4.51 1.74
N HIS A 194 -11.56 -3.69 2.44
CA HIS A 194 -11.21 -3.21 3.78
C HIS A 194 -11.10 -4.37 4.79
N ARG A 195 -12.06 -5.30 4.80
CA ARG A 195 -12.01 -6.48 5.69
C ARG A 195 -10.78 -7.34 5.44
N TRP A 196 -10.41 -7.53 4.17
CA TRP A 196 -9.16 -8.20 3.81
C TRP A 196 -7.95 -7.42 4.35
N HIS A 197 -7.88 -6.11 4.18
CA HIS A 197 -6.77 -5.32 4.73
C HIS A 197 -6.71 -5.42 6.27
N MET A 198 -7.85 -5.40 6.96
CA MET A 198 -7.91 -5.58 8.42
C MET A 198 -7.38 -6.94 8.87
N ALA A 199 -7.61 -7.99 8.07
CA ALA A 199 -7.15 -9.34 8.40
C ALA A 199 -5.64 -9.54 8.13
N MET A 200 -5.06 -8.84 7.16
CA MET A 200 -3.74 -9.19 6.62
C MET A 200 -2.58 -8.30 7.09
N TYR A 201 -2.83 -7.14 7.68
CA TYR A 201 -1.76 -6.18 8.03
C TYR A 201 -1.63 -5.96 9.53
N ILE A 202 -0.40 -6.00 10.04
CA ILE A 202 -0.07 -5.83 11.46
C ILE A 202 -0.43 -4.44 12.02
N ASP A 203 -0.53 -3.45 11.14
CA ASP A 203 -0.83 -2.06 11.50
C ASP A 203 -2.29 -1.67 11.23
N ALA A 204 -3.14 -2.61 10.82
CA ALA A 204 -4.52 -2.34 10.49
C ALA A 204 -5.37 -2.17 11.75
N VAL A 205 -5.82 -0.94 11.97
CA VAL A 205 -6.89 -0.59 12.92
C VAL A 205 -7.99 0.08 12.11
N ASP A 206 -9.25 -0.15 12.47
CA ASP A 206 -10.39 0.25 11.63
C ASP A 206 -10.36 1.73 11.21
N TRP A 207 -10.12 2.63 12.18
CA TRP A 207 -10.09 4.07 11.93
C TRP A 207 -9.03 4.53 10.92
N VAL A 208 -7.94 3.78 10.76
CA VAL A 208 -6.89 4.07 9.78
C VAL A 208 -7.08 3.26 8.50
N SER A 209 -7.55 2.02 8.60
CA SER A 209 -7.73 1.14 7.45
C SER A 209 -8.91 1.60 6.59
N LEU A 210 -10.07 1.85 7.17
CA LEU A 210 -11.30 2.09 6.42
C LEU A 210 -11.19 3.31 5.47
N PRO A 211 -10.74 4.51 5.90
CA PRO A 211 -10.61 5.65 4.99
C PRO A 211 -9.53 5.45 3.91
N ASN A 212 -8.44 4.74 4.22
CA ASN A 212 -7.39 4.47 3.25
C ASN A 212 -7.85 3.43 2.21
N VAL A 213 -8.53 2.37 2.62
CA VAL A 213 -8.96 1.31 1.72
C VAL A 213 -10.20 1.74 0.94
N LEU A 214 -11.30 2.07 1.64
CA LEU A 214 -12.56 2.43 0.99
C LEU A 214 -12.42 3.75 0.20
N GLY A 215 -11.87 4.78 0.84
CA GLY A 215 -11.76 6.11 0.24
C GLY A 215 -10.59 6.25 -0.73
N MET A 216 -9.37 6.31 -0.17
CA MET A 216 -8.18 6.60 -0.98
C MET A 216 -7.95 5.56 -2.07
N SER A 217 -8.02 4.27 -1.73
CA SER A 217 -7.64 3.21 -2.67
C SER A 217 -8.77 2.81 -3.62
N GLN A 218 -9.99 2.62 -3.12
CA GLN A 218 -11.10 2.09 -3.93
C GLN A 218 -12.00 3.19 -4.51
N PHE A 219 -11.79 4.46 -4.12
CA PHE A 219 -12.65 5.58 -4.51
C PHE A 219 -14.14 5.35 -4.18
N GLY A 220 -14.41 4.50 -3.18
CA GLY A 220 -15.75 4.12 -2.74
C GLY A 220 -16.50 5.29 -2.09
N ASP A 221 -15.78 6.29 -1.58
CA ASP A 221 -16.34 7.49 -0.96
C ASP A 221 -16.68 8.62 -1.95
N GLY A 222 -16.44 8.42 -3.26
CA GLY A 222 -16.73 9.43 -4.29
C GLY A 222 -15.85 10.67 -4.22
N GLY A 223 -14.74 10.61 -3.47
CA GLY A 223 -13.72 11.63 -3.43
C GLY A 223 -13.66 12.47 -2.16
N ILE A 224 -14.15 11.94 -1.03
CA ILE A 224 -13.99 12.56 0.30
C ILE A 224 -12.52 12.62 0.69
N VAL A 225 -11.78 11.51 0.56
CA VAL A 225 -10.35 11.44 0.90
C VAL A 225 -9.44 11.93 -0.24
N GLY A 226 -9.81 11.69 -1.49
CA GLY A 226 -8.98 12.01 -2.66
C GLY A 226 -9.79 12.55 -3.83
N SER A 227 -9.26 13.54 -4.56
CA SER A 227 -10.02 14.20 -5.64
C SER A 227 -10.14 13.41 -6.95
N LYS A 228 -9.48 12.26 -7.08
CA LYS A 228 -9.60 11.34 -8.22
C LYS A 228 -9.27 9.91 -7.79
N PRO A 229 -9.78 8.88 -8.49
CA PRO A 229 -9.32 7.52 -8.28
C PRO A 229 -7.84 7.40 -8.65
N TYR A 230 -7.09 6.63 -7.86
CA TYR A 230 -5.70 6.26 -8.15
C TYR A 230 -5.64 5.16 -9.21
N CYS A 231 -6.27 5.37 -10.37
CA CYS A 231 -6.27 4.42 -11.49
C CYS A 231 -5.06 4.65 -12.40
N ALA A 232 -4.40 3.58 -12.80
CA ALA A 232 -3.29 3.58 -13.74
C ALA A 232 -3.21 2.23 -14.48
N SER A 233 -2.61 2.21 -15.66
CA SER A 233 -2.28 0.97 -16.37
C SER A 233 -0.99 0.34 -15.81
N GLY A 234 -0.64 -0.85 -16.31
CA GLY A 234 0.62 -1.53 -15.99
C GLY A 234 1.87 -0.69 -16.28
N ASN A 235 1.79 0.32 -17.17
CA ASN A 235 2.89 1.25 -17.44
C ASN A 235 3.33 2.04 -16.21
N TYR A 236 2.44 2.32 -15.26
CA TYR A 236 2.83 2.93 -13.99
C TYR A 236 3.73 1.99 -13.19
N ILE A 237 3.31 0.73 -13.02
CA ILE A 237 4.06 -0.28 -12.29
C ILE A 237 5.42 -0.51 -12.96
N ASN A 238 5.46 -0.60 -14.29
CA ASN A 238 6.70 -0.75 -15.05
C ASN A 238 7.70 0.40 -14.85
N ARG A 239 7.20 1.64 -14.62
CA ARG A 239 8.06 2.80 -14.40
C ARG A 239 8.55 2.90 -12.95
N MET A 240 7.72 2.48 -11.99
CA MET A 240 7.98 2.65 -10.56
C MET A 240 8.62 1.41 -9.91
N SER A 241 8.82 0.34 -10.69
CA SER A 241 9.37 -0.92 -10.20
C SER A 241 10.21 -1.64 -11.25
N ASP A 242 10.90 -2.69 -10.82
CA ASP A 242 11.49 -3.69 -11.71
C ASP A 242 10.58 -4.92 -11.93
N TYR A 243 9.35 -4.94 -11.38
CA TYR A 243 8.47 -6.12 -11.39
C TYR A 243 8.07 -6.60 -12.78
N CYS A 244 8.02 -5.70 -13.77
CA CYS A 244 7.68 -6.07 -15.14
C CYS A 244 8.84 -6.78 -15.85
N ARG A 245 10.07 -6.67 -15.35
CA ARG A 245 11.22 -7.40 -15.90
C ARG A 245 11.05 -8.89 -15.62
N GLY A 246 10.92 -9.68 -16.67
CA GLY A 246 10.67 -11.13 -16.54
C GLY A 246 9.25 -11.50 -16.11
N CYS A 247 8.31 -10.54 -16.08
CA CYS A 247 6.88 -10.85 -15.97
C CYS A 247 6.40 -11.47 -17.28
N ARG A 248 5.54 -12.50 -17.20
CA ARG A 248 4.89 -13.10 -18.39
C ARG A 248 4.10 -12.08 -19.20
N PHE A 249 3.55 -11.07 -18.53
CA PHE A 249 2.71 -10.07 -19.16
C PHE A 249 3.46 -8.81 -19.56
N ASN A 250 3.13 -8.27 -20.73
CA ASN A 250 3.61 -7.00 -21.21
C ASN A 250 2.72 -5.85 -20.75
N ALA A 251 3.30 -4.91 -20.00
CA ALA A 251 2.61 -3.75 -19.42
C ALA A 251 1.92 -2.84 -20.46
N ALA A 252 2.39 -2.83 -21.72
CA ALA A 252 1.82 -2.00 -22.78
C ALA A 252 0.57 -2.62 -23.43
N ASN A 253 0.40 -3.94 -23.34
CA ASN A 253 -0.64 -4.67 -24.06
C ASN A 253 -1.92 -4.74 -23.22
N ALA A 254 -3.06 -4.40 -23.85
CA ALA A 254 -4.39 -4.44 -23.23
C ALA A 254 -5.21 -5.68 -23.63
N THR A 255 -4.80 -6.38 -24.68
CA THR A 255 -5.46 -7.58 -25.24
C THR A 255 -4.41 -8.55 -25.77
N GLY A 256 -4.79 -9.83 -25.91
CA GLY A 256 -3.92 -10.92 -26.31
C GLY A 256 -3.32 -11.69 -25.12
N ASP A 257 -2.67 -12.82 -25.42
CA ASP A 257 -2.25 -13.82 -24.41
C ASP A 257 -1.21 -13.30 -23.40
N GLU A 258 -0.45 -12.28 -23.79
CA GLU A 258 0.55 -11.61 -22.94
C GLU A 258 0.08 -10.25 -22.41
N ALA A 259 -1.21 -9.91 -22.56
CA ALA A 259 -1.73 -8.64 -22.05
C ALA A 259 -1.60 -8.54 -20.54
N CYS A 260 -1.10 -7.40 -20.04
CA CYS A 260 -1.07 -7.14 -18.61
C CYS A 260 -2.50 -6.97 -18.08
N PRO A 261 -2.94 -7.80 -17.11
CA PRO A 261 -4.30 -7.68 -16.58
C PRO A 261 -4.60 -6.31 -15.99
N VAL A 262 -3.63 -5.64 -15.37
CA VAL A 262 -3.78 -4.26 -14.88
C VAL A 262 -4.05 -3.28 -16.02
N THR A 263 -3.41 -3.45 -17.18
CA THR A 263 -3.63 -2.60 -18.36
C THR A 263 -4.98 -2.88 -19.01
N THR A 264 -5.36 -4.15 -19.14
CA THR A 264 -6.69 -4.55 -19.61
C THR A 264 -7.79 -3.95 -18.72
N LEU A 265 -7.71 -4.20 -17.41
CA LEU A 265 -8.69 -3.73 -16.43
C LEU A 265 -8.72 -2.21 -16.30
N TYR A 266 -7.60 -1.50 -16.56
CA TYR A 266 -7.57 -0.04 -16.56
C TYR A 266 -8.48 0.55 -17.64
N TRP A 267 -8.43 0.04 -18.86
CA TRP A 267 -9.27 0.54 -19.95
C TRP A 267 -10.73 0.17 -19.75
N ASP A 268 -10.99 -1.07 -19.33
CA ASP A 268 -12.33 -1.50 -18.94
C ASP A 268 -12.91 -0.66 -17.79
N PHE A 269 -12.10 -0.33 -16.76
CA PHE A 269 -12.50 0.53 -15.66
C PHE A 269 -12.95 1.91 -16.10
N LEU A 270 -12.21 2.54 -17.02
CA LEU A 270 -12.59 3.85 -17.53
C LEU A 270 -13.88 3.78 -18.32
N GLU A 271 -14.05 2.78 -19.20
CA GLU A 271 -15.27 2.68 -20.00
C GLU A 271 -16.50 2.37 -19.13
N ARG A 272 -16.42 1.40 -18.20
CA ARG A 272 -17.57 1.01 -17.38
C ARG A 272 -18.00 2.07 -16.36
N ASN A 273 -17.09 2.97 -15.94
CA ASN A 273 -17.37 4.03 -14.96
C ASN A 273 -17.47 5.43 -15.61
N LYS A 274 -17.55 5.49 -16.94
CA LYS A 274 -17.53 6.74 -17.70
C LYS A 274 -18.59 7.72 -17.26
N ASP A 275 -19.81 7.27 -16.99
CA ASP A 275 -20.92 8.14 -16.65
C ASP A 275 -20.71 8.89 -15.33
N VAL A 276 -20.05 8.25 -14.36
CA VAL A 276 -19.80 8.84 -13.03
C VAL A 276 -18.46 9.57 -12.93
N LEU A 277 -17.45 9.18 -13.72
CA LEU A 277 -16.09 9.72 -13.61
C LEU A 277 -15.73 10.74 -14.71
N ARG A 278 -16.45 10.79 -15.84
CA ARG A 278 -16.10 11.69 -16.96
C ARG A 278 -16.19 13.17 -16.60
N SER A 279 -17.05 13.53 -15.66
CA SER A 279 -17.19 14.89 -15.13
C SER A 279 -16.05 15.29 -14.19
N ASN A 280 -15.22 14.35 -13.73
CA ASN A 280 -14.10 14.67 -12.85
C ASN A 280 -13.01 15.42 -13.64
N PRO A 281 -12.68 16.68 -13.26
CA PRO A 281 -11.75 17.52 -14.03
C PRO A 281 -10.32 16.95 -14.08
N ARG A 282 -9.95 16.08 -13.12
CA ARG A 282 -8.62 15.44 -13.09
C ARG A 282 -8.54 14.15 -13.91
N MET A 283 -9.64 13.72 -14.52
CA MET A 283 -9.75 12.52 -15.35
C MET A 283 -9.81 12.81 -16.85
N GLY A 284 -9.80 14.10 -17.25
CA GLY A 284 -9.97 14.50 -18.65
C GLY A 284 -8.93 13.91 -19.59
N PHE A 285 -7.67 13.79 -19.17
CA PHE A 285 -6.61 13.19 -19.99
C PHE A 285 -6.86 11.69 -20.25
N GLN A 286 -7.26 10.95 -19.23
CA GLN A 286 -7.55 9.52 -19.30
C GLN A 286 -8.73 9.26 -20.24
N TYR A 287 -9.81 10.05 -20.13
CA TYR A 287 -10.96 9.93 -21.02
C TYR A 287 -10.69 10.39 -22.45
N LYS A 288 -9.80 11.37 -22.65
CA LYS A 288 -9.33 11.72 -24.00
C LYS A 288 -8.58 10.56 -24.65
N ASN A 289 -7.73 9.85 -23.90
CA ASN A 289 -7.03 8.69 -24.42
C ASN A 289 -7.98 7.51 -24.69
N LEU A 290 -8.98 7.30 -23.84
CA LEU A 290 -10.02 6.29 -24.06
C LEU A 290 -10.80 6.56 -25.35
N ALA A 291 -11.14 7.83 -25.62
CA ALA A 291 -11.87 8.23 -26.83
C ALA A 291 -11.13 7.98 -28.15
N ASN A 292 -9.81 7.74 -28.09
CA ASN A 292 -9.01 7.38 -29.26
C ASN A 292 -9.09 5.88 -29.61
N LYS A 293 -9.72 5.06 -28.77
CA LYS A 293 -9.91 3.63 -29.02
C LYS A 293 -11.17 3.40 -29.86
N SER A 294 -11.06 2.51 -30.84
CA SER A 294 -12.20 2.06 -31.62
C SER A 294 -13.17 1.23 -30.76
N SER A 295 -14.43 1.15 -31.19
CA SER A 295 -15.43 0.29 -30.53
C SER A 295 -14.99 -1.18 -30.50
N ALA A 296 -14.38 -1.67 -31.59
CA ALA A 296 -13.86 -3.03 -31.67
C ALA A 296 -12.75 -3.31 -30.65
N GLU A 297 -11.83 -2.35 -30.45
CA GLU A 297 -10.80 -2.48 -29.41
C GLU A 297 -11.39 -2.49 -28.01
N ILE A 298 -12.39 -1.64 -27.74
CA ILE A 298 -13.08 -1.61 -26.45
C ILE A 298 -13.78 -2.94 -26.18
N SER A 299 -14.54 -3.48 -27.15
CA SER A 299 -15.16 -4.80 -27.01
C SER A 299 -14.15 -5.90 -26.72
N ALA A 300 -13.00 -5.90 -27.40
CA ALA A 300 -11.94 -6.88 -27.16
C ALA A 300 -11.34 -6.76 -25.75
N ILE A 301 -11.13 -5.53 -25.26
CA ILE A 301 -10.65 -5.26 -23.90
C ILE A 301 -11.66 -5.76 -22.86
N GLN A 302 -12.96 -5.51 -23.06
CA GLN A 302 -14.02 -5.94 -22.15
C GLN A 302 -14.09 -7.47 -22.07
N ASN A 303 -14.07 -8.16 -23.22
CA ASN A 303 -14.05 -9.62 -23.27
C ASN A 303 -12.83 -10.21 -22.55
N GLN A 304 -11.65 -9.59 -22.72
CA GLN A 304 -10.43 -9.99 -22.01
C GLN A 304 -10.55 -9.75 -20.50
N ALA A 305 -11.11 -8.61 -20.09
CA ALA A 305 -11.33 -8.26 -18.69
C ALA A 305 -12.27 -9.27 -18.01
N ASP A 306 -13.36 -9.65 -18.67
CA ASP A 306 -14.32 -10.61 -18.15
C ASP A 306 -13.73 -12.02 -18.05
N SER A 307 -12.95 -12.43 -19.04
CA SER A 307 -12.20 -13.70 -18.99
C SER A 307 -11.23 -13.73 -17.81
N HIS A 308 -10.51 -12.62 -17.56
CA HIS A 308 -9.60 -12.47 -16.42
C HIS A 308 -10.34 -12.52 -15.08
N ARG A 309 -11.51 -11.87 -14.97
CA ARG A 309 -12.35 -11.95 -13.76
C ARG A 309 -12.85 -13.37 -13.49
N ALA A 310 -13.31 -14.06 -14.52
CA ALA A 310 -13.81 -15.42 -14.41
C ALA A 310 -12.73 -16.41 -13.92
N ALA A 311 -11.48 -16.20 -14.31
CA ALA A 311 -10.35 -17.03 -13.89
C ALA A 311 -9.76 -16.69 -12.50
N SER A 312 -10.29 -15.67 -11.81
CA SER A 312 -9.71 -15.16 -10.56
C SER A 312 -10.28 -15.77 -9.26
N TYR A 313 -11.16 -16.78 -9.38
CA TYR A 313 -11.86 -17.46 -8.30
C TYR A 313 -11.74 -18.98 -8.37
#